data_AF-A0AA88YVM3-F1
#
_entry.id   AF-A0AA88YVM3-F1
#
_cell.length_a   1.000
_cell.length_b   1.000
_cell.length_c   1.000
_cell.angle_alpha   90.00
_cell.angle_beta   90.00
_cell.angle_gamma   90.00
#
_symmetry.space_group_name_H-M   'P 1'
#
loop_
_entity.id
_entity.type
_entity.pdbx_description
1 polymer ?
#
loop_
_entity_poly.entity_id
_entity_poly.type
_entity_poly.pdbx_seq_one_letter_code
_entity_poly.pdbx_strand_id
1 'polypeptide(L)'
;MKLEENIPFANVHRIGSKNDSVRRGKPRGIIAKFLHNKDIMKVKKAARNLKGKNFYVNEQHPTEIEDRRKKLYPLMKEARKNRANKVIMVRDKLYVNDVQVIPEESEFVFSSDTPHRPPRPRHNKRQRVGSSTGSAPDQNDDR
;
A
#
# COMPACT_ATOMS: atom_id res chain seq x y z
N MET A 1 -0.11 -5.41 17.17
CA MET A 1 0.83 -4.42 17.74
C MET A 1 0.00 -3.20 18.13
N LYS A 2 -0.30 -3.03 19.42
CA LYS A 2 -0.90 -1.79 19.93
C LYS A 2 0.22 -0.75 20.04
N LEU A 3 -0.02 0.46 19.55
CA LEU A 3 0.88 1.60 19.73
C LEU A 3 0.53 2.23 21.08
N GLU A 4 1.05 1.68 22.17
CA GLU A 4 0.88 2.25 23.53
C GLU A 4 2.02 3.23 23.89
N GLU A 5 2.90 3.53 22.93
CA GLU A 5 3.99 4.49 23.11
C GLU A 5 3.57 5.90 22.67
N ASN A 6 3.90 6.89 23.51
CA ASN A 6 3.76 8.31 23.20
C ASN A 6 4.76 8.69 22.09
N ILE A 7 4.26 9.09 20.91
CA ILE A 7 5.09 9.55 19.79
C ILE A 7 5.11 11.08 19.80
N PRO A 8 6.26 11.71 20.12
CA PRO A 8 6.35 13.16 20.11
C PRO A 8 6.41 13.70 18.68
N PHE A 9 5.58 14.72 18.43
CA PHE A 9 5.59 15.48 17.18
C PHE A 9 6.16 16.87 17.43
N ALA A 10 6.92 17.38 16.46
CA ALA A 10 7.36 18.77 16.45
C ALA A 10 6.24 19.71 15.95
N ASN A 11 5.55 19.32 14.88
CA ASN A 11 4.44 20.08 14.31
C ASN A 11 3.46 19.14 13.60
N VAL A 12 2.16 19.39 13.72
CA VAL A 12 1.10 18.68 13.01
C VAL A 12 0.09 19.69 12.48
N HIS A 13 -0.15 19.67 11.18
CA HIS A 13 -1.12 20.56 10.55
C HIS A 13 -1.85 19.87 9.40
N ARG A 14 -2.97 20.46 8.98
CA ARG A 14 -3.70 20.01 7.80
C ARG A 14 -3.25 20.79 6.57
N ILE A 15 -3.03 20.09 5.47
CA ILE A 15 -2.69 20.69 4.18
C ILE A 15 -3.96 20.97 3.35
N GLY A 16 -3.93 22.07 2.58
CA GLY A 16 -5.03 22.49 1.70
C GLY A 16 -6.08 23.38 2.37
N SER A 17 -6.89 24.03 1.55
CA SER A 17 -7.95 24.94 2.00
C SER A 17 -9.17 24.18 2.50
N LYS A 18 -9.99 24.82 3.36
CA LYS A 18 -11.30 24.28 3.78
C LYS A 18 -12.21 24.02 2.57
N ASN A 19 -12.15 24.89 1.56
CA ASN A 19 -12.93 24.76 0.33
C ASN A 19 -12.52 23.52 -0.47
N ASP A 20 -11.25 23.10 -0.40
CA ASP A 20 -10.80 21.88 -1.08
C ASP A 20 -11.45 20.63 -0.51
N SER A 21 -11.64 20.55 0.82
CA SER A 21 -12.34 19.41 1.43
C SER A 21 -13.79 19.33 1.00
N VAL A 22 -14.48 20.48 0.92
CA VAL A 22 -15.88 20.55 0.47
C VAL A 22 -15.98 20.15 -0.99
N ARG A 23 -15.18 20.76 -1.88
CA ARG A 23 -15.20 20.47 -3.33
C ARG A 23 -14.85 19.03 -3.66
N ARG A 24 -13.86 18.44 -2.95
CA ARG A 24 -13.40 17.07 -3.23
C ARG A 24 -14.19 16.00 -2.49
N GLY A 25 -15.09 16.38 -1.58
CA GLY A 25 -15.79 15.46 -0.68
C GLY A 25 -14.85 14.58 0.15
N LYS A 26 -13.62 15.04 0.39
CA LYS A 26 -12.55 14.25 1.03
C LYS A 26 -11.91 15.02 2.19
N PRO A 27 -11.60 14.36 3.31
CA PRO A 27 -10.88 15.00 4.41
C PRO A 27 -9.52 15.55 3.94
N ARG A 28 -9.14 16.71 4.50
CA ARG A 28 -7.81 17.30 4.26
C ARG A 28 -6.71 16.39 4.78
N GLY A 29 -5.64 16.26 4.00
CA GLY A 29 -4.44 15.53 4.41
C GLY A 29 -3.81 16.14 5.66
N ILE A 30 -3.07 15.33 6.40
CA ILE A 30 -2.35 15.75 7.61
C ILE A 30 -0.85 15.59 7.32
N ILE A 31 -0.08 16.64 7.61
CA ILE A 31 1.38 16.59 7.64
C ILE A 31 1.80 16.57 9.11
N ALA A 32 2.52 15.51 9.49
CA ALA A 32 3.07 15.35 10.82
C ALA A 32 4.59 15.31 10.75
N LYS A 33 5.24 16.31 11.36
CA LYS A 33 6.69 16.34 11.56
C LYS A 33 7.00 15.66 12.88
N PHE A 34 7.64 14.51 12.82
CA PHE A 34 8.08 13.76 13.99
C PHE A 34 9.35 14.38 14.57
N LEU A 35 9.52 14.27 15.89
CA LEU A 35 10.74 14.74 16.56
C LEU A 35 11.92 13.78 16.31
N HIS A 36 11.66 12.47 16.25
CA HIS A 36 12.69 11.46 16.04
C HIS A 36 12.45 10.62 14.79
N ASN A 37 13.53 10.29 14.08
CA ASN A 37 13.47 9.44 12.87
C ASN A 37 13.01 8.01 13.18
N LYS A 38 13.37 7.46 14.35
CA LYS A 38 12.93 6.12 14.80
C LYS A 38 11.39 5.98 14.78
N ASP A 39 10.68 7.05 15.13
CA ASP A 39 9.22 7.07 15.20
C ASP A 39 8.61 7.08 13.79
N ILE A 40 9.21 7.83 12.86
CA ILE A 40 8.85 7.81 11.44
C ILE A 40 8.98 6.39 10.88
N MET A 41 10.13 5.74 11.12
CA MET A 41 10.36 4.36 10.66
C MET A 41 9.36 3.37 11.25
N LYS A 42 9.03 3.52 12.54
CA LYS A 42 8.02 2.69 13.22
C LYS A 42 6.65 2.85 12.57
N VAL A 43 6.20 4.09 12.35
CA VAL A 43 4.91 4.38 11.69
C VAL A 43 4.91 3.86 10.25
N LYS A 44 5.98 4.06 9.47
CA LYS A 44 6.09 3.53 8.10
C LYS A 44 6.00 2.00 8.05
N LYS A 45 6.63 1.30 9.00
CA LYS A 45 6.54 -0.17 9.10
C LYS A 45 5.11 -0.61 9.40
N ALA A 46 4.43 0.11 10.30
CA ALA A 46 3.04 -0.16 10.67
C ALA A 46 2.02 0.24 9.59
N ALA A 47 2.36 1.14 8.66
CA ALA A 47 1.45 1.61 7.60
C ALA A 47 0.91 0.47 6.72
N ARG A 48 1.65 -0.63 6.58
CA ARG A 48 1.18 -1.85 5.89
C ARG A 48 -0.10 -2.45 6.50
N ASN A 49 -0.34 -2.21 7.78
CA ASN A 49 -1.53 -2.65 8.51
C ASN A 49 -2.77 -1.78 8.19
N LEU A 50 -2.62 -0.70 7.43
CA LEU A 50 -3.73 0.12 6.95
C LEU A 50 -4.35 -0.44 5.66
N LYS A 51 -3.86 -1.57 5.14
CA LYS A 51 -4.43 -2.22 3.95
C LYS A 51 -5.92 -2.52 4.18
N GLY A 52 -6.77 -2.06 3.26
CA GLY A 52 -8.23 -2.21 3.35
C GLY A 52 -8.93 -1.08 4.13
N LYS A 53 -8.19 -0.10 4.67
CA LYS A 53 -8.75 1.12 5.26
C LYS A 53 -8.67 2.28 4.27
N ASN A 54 -9.47 3.32 4.53
CA ASN A 54 -9.54 4.53 3.69
C ASN A 54 -8.43 5.55 3.98
N PHE A 55 -7.41 5.16 4.75
CA PHE A 55 -6.31 6.03 5.16
C PHE A 55 -4.99 5.44 4.70
N TYR A 56 -4.07 6.32 4.31
CA TYR A 56 -2.76 5.95 3.79
C TYR A 56 -1.72 6.85 4.45
N VAL A 57 -0.52 6.31 4.64
CA VAL A 57 0.63 7.06 5.16
C VAL A 57 1.73 7.00 4.11
N ASN A 58 2.10 8.17 3.60
CA ASN A 58 3.16 8.35 2.62
C ASN A 58 4.18 9.36 3.15
N GLU A 59 5.41 9.28 2.66
CA GLU A 59 6.42 10.29 2.92
C GLU A 59 6.21 11.51 2.03
N GLN A 60 6.44 12.69 2.59
CA GLN A 60 6.52 13.91 1.82
C GLN A 60 7.93 14.02 1.22
N HIS A 61 7.99 14.25 -0.08
CA HIS A 61 9.25 14.54 -0.77
C HIS A 61 9.24 15.98 -1.30
N PRO A 62 10.42 16.57 -1.56
CA PRO A 62 10.53 17.80 -2.32
C PRO A 62 9.84 17.69 -3.69
N THR A 63 9.33 18.82 -4.19
CA THR A 63 8.55 18.90 -5.43
C THR A 63 9.31 18.32 -6.62
N GLU A 64 10.62 18.54 -6.71
CA GLU A 64 11.45 18.05 -7.81
C GLU A 64 11.45 16.52 -7.87
N ILE A 65 11.47 15.86 -6.70
CA ILE A 65 11.40 14.41 -6.59
C ILE A 65 10.01 13.90 -6.98
N GLU A 66 8.96 14.57 -6.53
CA GLU A 66 7.59 14.20 -6.87
C GLU A 66 7.33 14.32 -8.37
N ASP A 67 7.82 15.37 -9.02
CA ASP A 67 7.65 15.58 -10.45
C ASP A 67 8.42 14.54 -11.29
N ARG A 68 9.64 14.17 -10.88
CA ARG A 68 10.34 13.04 -11.50
C ARG A 68 9.58 11.72 -11.34
N ARG A 69 9.01 11.46 -10.16
CA ARG A 69 8.17 10.26 -9.95
C ARG A 69 6.89 10.25 -10.79
N LYS A 70 6.26 11.42 -11.00
CA LYS A 70 5.06 11.52 -11.84
C LYS A 70 5.29 10.97 -13.24
N LYS A 71 6.46 11.25 -13.83
CA LYS A 71 6.87 10.69 -15.14
C LYS A 71 7.03 9.17 -15.12
N LEU A 72 7.44 8.60 -13.99
CA LEU A 72 7.71 7.16 -13.83
C LEU A 72 6.46 6.34 -13.49
N TYR A 73 5.41 6.93 -12.91
CA TYR A 73 4.21 6.18 -12.51
C TYR A 73 3.50 5.45 -13.66
N PRO A 74 3.35 6.01 -14.87
CA PRO A 74 2.78 5.28 -16.01
C PRO A 74 3.59 4.03 -16.34
N LEU A 75 4.90 4.16 -16.51
CA LEU A 75 5.81 3.05 -16.82
C LEU A 75 5.79 1.98 -15.73
N MET A 76 5.77 2.40 -14.46
CA MET A 76 5.64 1.52 -13.31
C MET A 76 4.32 0.75 -13.31
N LYS A 77 3.21 1.39 -13.68
CA LYS A 77 1.89 0.76 -13.78
C LYS A 77 1.87 -0.27 -14.90
N GLU A 78 2.48 0.03 -16.03
CA GLU A 78 2.61 -0.89 -17.18
C GLU A 78 3.49 -2.10 -16.85
N ALA A 79 4.68 -1.88 -16.28
CA ALA A 79 5.56 -2.95 -15.86
C ALA A 79 4.89 -3.90 -14.85
N ARG A 80 4.03 -3.37 -13.97
CA ARG A 80 3.24 -4.16 -12.99
C ARG A 80 2.10 -4.96 -13.60
N LYS A 81 1.68 -4.71 -14.85
CA LYS A 81 0.66 -5.53 -15.54
C LYS A 81 1.18 -6.96 -15.71
N ASN A 82 2.48 -7.11 -16.01
CA ASN A 82 3.13 -8.40 -16.02
C ASN A 82 3.57 -8.80 -14.61
N ARG A 83 2.98 -9.87 -14.06
CA ARG A 83 3.27 -10.35 -12.70
C ARG A 83 4.68 -10.94 -12.54
N ALA A 84 5.36 -11.27 -13.64
CA ALA A 84 6.74 -11.75 -13.60
C ALA A 84 7.74 -10.63 -13.27
N ASN A 85 7.38 -9.37 -13.55
CA ASN A 85 8.28 -8.25 -13.38
C ASN A 85 8.49 -7.89 -11.90
N LYS A 86 9.75 -7.82 -11.50
CA LYS A 86 10.18 -7.25 -10.21
C LYS A 86 10.30 -5.74 -10.35
N VAL A 87 9.25 -5.02 -9.95
CA VAL A 87 9.18 -3.55 -10.07
C VAL A 87 9.47 -2.87 -8.73
N ILE A 88 10.56 -2.12 -8.65
CA ILE A 88 11.01 -1.41 -7.44
C ILE A 88 11.24 0.06 -7.77
N MET A 89 10.70 0.96 -6.95
CA MET A 89 10.99 2.39 -7.03
C MET A 89 11.86 2.77 -5.84
N VAL A 90 13.05 3.31 -6.09
CA VAL A 90 14.00 3.77 -5.07
C VAL A 90 14.24 5.25 -5.27
N ARG A 91 13.87 6.07 -4.28
CA ARG A 91 13.86 7.54 -4.39
C ARG A 91 13.07 7.97 -5.64
N ASP A 92 13.72 8.48 -6.65
CA ASP A 92 13.20 9.00 -7.91
C ASP A 92 13.58 8.13 -9.13
N LYS A 93 14.03 6.89 -8.89
CA LYS A 93 14.44 5.95 -9.93
C LYS A 93 13.55 4.71 -9.92
N LEU A 94 13.18 4.24 -11.12
CA LEU A 94 12.42 3.02 -11.31
C LEU A 94 13.34 1.90 -11.79
N TYR A 95 13.24 0.73 -11.18
CA TYR A 95 13.94 -0.48 -11.57
C TYR A 95 12.93 -1.58 -11.92
N VAL A 96 13.11 -2.22 -13.06
CA VAL A 96 12.33 -3.38 -13.51
C VAL A 96 13.31 -4.51 -13.78
N ASN A 97 13.16 -5.63 -13.07
CA ASN A 97 14.08 -6.78 -13.16
C ASN A 97 15.55 -6.35 -12.96
N ASP A 98 15.76 -5.46 -11.98
CA ASP A 98 17.06 -4.90 -11.60
C ASP A 98 17.72 -3.97 -12.67
N VAL A 99 17.00 -3.65 -13.75
CA VAL A 99 17.41 -2.67 -14.77
C VAL A 99 16.72 -1.32 -14.53
N GLN A 100 17.47 -0.22 -14.57
CA GLN A 100 16.93 1.13 -14.39
C GLN A 100 16.16 1.59 -15.63
N VAL A 101 14.96 2.12 -15.43
CA VAL A 101 14.12 2.73 -16.47
C VAL A 101 14.34 4.25 -16.49
N ILE A 102 14.73 4.79 -17.64
CA ILE A 102 14.92 6.22 -17.86
C ILE A 102 13.73 6.75 -18.70
N PRO A 103 13.02 7.81 -18.25
CA PRO A 103 11.83 8.31 -18.95
C PRO A 103 12.06 8.89 -20.34
N GLU A 104 13.26 9.34 -20.68
CA GLU A 104 13.52 10.13 -21.89
C GLU A 104 13.98 9.30 -23.11
N GLU A 105 14.22 8.00 -22.94
CA GLU A 105 14.73 7.10 -23.99
C GLU A 105 13.83 5.86 -24.22
N SER A 106 12.50 6.01 -24.17
CA SER A 106 11.61 4.85 -24.30
C SER A 106 11.30 4.47 -25.75
N GLU A 107 12.23 3.77 -26.40
CA GLU A 107 11.89 2.59 -27.21
C GLU A 107 12.13 1.35 -26.34
N PHE A 108 11.10 0.91 -25.61
CA PHE A 108 11.20 -0.30 -24.79
C PHE A 108 10.91 -1.55 -25.65
N VAL A 109 11.98 -2.24 -26.04
CA VAL A 109 11.91 -3.62 -26.55
C VAL A 109 11.84 -4.58 -25.36
N PHE A 110 10.66 -5.15 -25.12
CA PHE A 110 10.54 -6.26 -24.17
C PHE A 110 11.17 -7.51 -24.81
N SER A 111 12.36 -7.91 -24.34
CA SER A 111 12.94 -9.20 -24.70
C SER A 111 12.07 -10.32 -24.13
N SER A 112 11.56 -11.18 -25.02
CA SER A 112 10.59 -12.25 -24.76
C SER A 112 11.16 -13.47 -24.03
N ASP A 113 12.45 -13.49 -23.71
CA ASP A 113 13.14 -14.67 -23.18
C ASP A 113 13.16 -14.73 -21.65
N THR A 114 11.97 -14.76 -21.02
CA THR A 114 11.89 -15.20 -19.62
C THR A 114 11.26 -16.60 -19.54
N PRO A 115 11.98 -17.62 -19.03
CA PRO A 115 11.41 -18.95 -18.88
C PRO A 115 10.22 -18.91 -17.93
N HIS A 116 9.09 -19.45 -18.41
CA HIS A 116 7.82 -19.50 -17.69
C HIS A 116 7.99 -20.29 -16.39
N ARG A 117 8.08 -19.58 -15.26
CA ARG A 117 8.07 -20.23 -13.95
C ARG A 117 6.66 -20.76 -13.67
N PRO A 118 6.48 -22.06 -13.40
CA PRO A 118 5.16 -22.61 -13.16
C PRO A 118 4.52 -21.94 -11.93
N PRO A 119 3.18 -21.77 -11.92
CA PRO A 119 2.48 -21.18 -10.79
C PRO A 119 2.71 -22.03 -9.53
N ARG A 120 3.02 -21.37 -8.42
CA ARG A 120 3.17 -22.05 -7.12
C ARG A 120 1.84 -22.74 -6.76
N PRO A 121 1.86 -24.02 -6.34
CA PRO A 121 0.64 -24.72 -5.96
C PRO A 121 -0.02 -24.03 -4.76
N ARG A 122 -1.33 -23.76 -4.90
CA ARG A 122 -2.16 -23.18 -3.83
C ARG A 122 -2.30 -24.22 -2.72
N HIS A 123 -1.61 -24.02 -1.60
CA HIS A 123 -1.91 -24.77 -0.38
C HIS A 123 -3.31 -24.38 0.13
N ASN A 124 -4.27 -25.30 -0.01
CA ASN A 124 -5.59 -25.16 0.59
C ASN A 124 -5.45 -25.17 2.12
N LYS A 125 -5.72 -24.03 2.74
CA LYS A 125 -5.87 -23.92 4.19
C LYS A 125 -7.30 -24.31 4.54
N ARG A 126 -7.41 -25.30 5.45
CA ARG A 126 -8.57 -25.68 6.30
C ARG A 126 -9.43 -26.85 5.81
N GLN A 127 -9.24 -27.99 6.46
CA GLN A 127 -10.31 -28.58 7.26
C GLN A 127 -9.75 -28.85 8.67
N ARG A 128 -10.30 -28.11 9.64
CA ARG A 128 -10.16 -28.40 11.07
C ARG A 128 -11.38 -29.23 11.45
N VAL A 129 -11.10 -30.32 12.15
CA VAL A 129 -11.98 -31.30 12.76
C VAL A 129 -12.90 -30.74 13.85
N GLY A 130 -14.11 -31.33 13.98
CA GLY A 130 -15.02 -31.38 15.15
C GLY A 130 -15.73 -30.07 15.55
N SER A 131 -16.90 -30.03 16.16
CA SER A 131 -17.97 -30.98 16.50
C SER A 131 -19.04 -30.18 17.27
N SER A 132 -20.32 -30.37 16.92
CA SER A 132 -21.55 -30.32 17.74
C SER A 132 -21.64 -29.46 19.01
N THR A 133 -22.59 -28.50 19.00
CA THR A 133 -23.63 -28.21 20.04
C THR A 133 -24.64 -27.31 19.32
N GLY A 134 -25.94 -27.53 19.18
CA GLY A 134 -26.95 -28.25 19.94
C GLY A 134 -28.20 -27.37 19.87
N SER A 135 -29.06 -27.55 18.85
CA SER A 135 -30.31 -26.79 18.68
C SER A 135 -31.47 -27.62 19.22
N ALA A 136 -32.19 -27.08 20.20
CA ALA A 136 -33.43 -27.64 20.72
C ALA A 136 -34.59 -27.42 19.72
N PRO A 137 -35.54 -28.36 19.58
CA PRO A 137 -36.75 -28.15 18.78
C PRO A 137 -37.85 -27.49 19.61
N ASP A 138 -38.47 -26.49 19.00
CA ASP A 138 -39.66 -25.78 19.45
C ASP A 138 -40.89 -26.64 19.08
N GLN A 139 -41.59 -27.19 20.08
CA GLN A 139 -42.85 -27.91 19.91
C GLN A 139 -43.97 -27.08 20.53
N ASN A 140 -44.86 -26.58 19.66
CA ASN A 140 -46.19 -26.15 20.03
C ASN A 140 -47.04 -27.40 20.35
N ASP A 141 -47.77 -27.40 21.46
CA ASP A 141 -49.01 -28.15 21.61
C ASP A 141 -49.90 -27.53 22.70
N ASP A 142 -51.20 -27.52 22.38
CA ASP A 142 -52.32 -26.89 23.08
C ASP A 142 -52.58 -27.38 24.51
N ARG A 143 -52.98 -26.45 25.39
CA ARG A 143 -54.20 -26.52 26.24
C ARG A 143 -54.40 -25.26 27.08
#